data_AF-A0A3D0Q761-F1
#
_entry.id   AF-A0A3D0Q761-F1
#
_cell.length_a   1.000
_cell.length_b   1.000
_cell.length_c   1.000
_cell.angle_alpha   90.00
_cell.angle_beta   90.00
_cell.angle_gamma   90.00
#
_symmetry.space_group_name_H-M   'P 1'
#
loop_
_entity.id
_entity.type
_entity.pdbx_description
1 polymer ?
#
loop_
_entity_poly.entity_id
_entity_poly.type
_entity_poly.pdbx_seq_one_letter_code
_entity_poly.pdbx_strand_id
1 'polypeptide(L)'
;DTGASSTAISFELYKALRRFNQIKVIGLFDVRTAAGPIRSPLVQIDNMTLGPYRLSNIGVFVMPEAAMQQADGLLGMNVLKQFHFQLDQTNAELLLTP
;
A
#
# COMPACT_ATOMS: atom_id res chain seq x y z
N ASP A 1 6.88 -3.06 -4.03
CA ASP A 1 8.16 -2.68 -3.43
C ASP A 1 8.53 -3.68 -2.35
N THR A 2 9.48 -4.56 -2.65
CA THR A 2 9.97 -5.58 -1.71
C THR A 2 10.84 -4.98 -0.60
N GLY A 3 11.31 -3.73 -0.74
CA GLY A 3 12.04 -2.99 0.29
C GLY A 3 11.14 -2.32 1.32
N ALA A 4 9.84 -2.20 1.05
CA ALA A 4 8.88 -1.58 1.96
C ALA A 4 8.21 -2.63 2.86
N SER A 5 8.24 -2.42 4.18
CA SER A 5 7.55 -3.30 5.13
C SER A 5 6.02 -3.20 5.06
N SER A 6 5.49 -2.07 4.60
CA SER A 6 4.06 -1.74 4.59
C SER A 6 3.63 -1.13 3.25
N THR A 7 2.42 -1.47 2.82
CA THR A 7 1.72 -0.87 1.68
C THR A 7 1.39 0.60 1.97
N ALA A 8 1.42 1.43 0.92
CA ALA A 8 1.11 2.86 0.98
C ALA A 8 0.20 3.28 -0.19
N ILE A 9 -0.56 4.35 0.00
CA ILE A 9 -1.33 5.07 -1.02
C ILE A 9 -1.03 6.56 -0.98
N SER A 10 -1.20 7.25 -2.10
CA SER A 10 -1.09 8.71 -2.16
C SER A 10 -2.21 9.39 -1.37
N PHE A 11 -1.96 10.63 -0.94
CA PHE A 11 -2.97 11.43 -0.26
C PHE A 11 -4.15 11.76 -1.18
N GLU A 12 -3.90 11.97 -2.48
CA GLU A 12 -4.98 12.11 -3.46
C GLU A 12 -5.84 10.85 -3.61
N LEU A 13 -5.25 9.65 -3.68
CA LEU A 13 -6.03 8.41 -3.72
C LEU A 13 -6.84 8.23 -2.42
N TYR A 14 -6.23 8.49 -1.26
CA TYR A 14 -6.93 8.48 0.01
C TYR A 14 -8.13 9.43 0.04
N LYS A 15 -7.97 10.68 -0.45
CA LYS A 15 -9.07 11.65 -0.57
C LYS A 15 -10.18 11.13 -1.48
N ALA A 16 -9.84 10.54 -2.62
CA ALA A 16 -10.82 10.00 -3.55
C ALA A 16 -11.62 8.85 -2.90
N LEU A 17 -10.95 7.92 -2.23
CA LEU A 17 -11.59 6.79 -1.56
C LEU A 17 -12.53 7.23 -0.42
N ARG A 18 -12.15 8.28 0.32
CA ARG A 18 -12.95 8.83 1.42
C ARG A 18 -14.24 9.53 0.99
N ARG A 19 -14.40 9.87 -0.29
CA ARG A 19 -15.66 10.46 -0.80
C ARG A 19 -16.81 9.46 -0.75
N PHE A 20 -16.50 8.17 -0.88
CA PHE A 20 -17.50 7.11 -1.00
C PHE A 20 -17.47 6.11 0.16
N ASN A 21 -16.40 6.11 0.96
CA ASN A 21 -16.19 5.14 2.03
C ASN A 21 -15.78 5.83 3.33
N GLN A 22 -16.27 5.31 4.46
CA GLN A 22 -15.68 5.63 5.75
C GLN A 22 -14.37 4.86 5.89
N ILE A 23 -13.24 5.56 5.93
CA ILE A 23 -11.93 4.95 6.14
C ILE A 23 -11.49 5.19 7.57
N LYS A 24 -11.27 4.10 8.31
CA LYS A 24 -10.80 4.16 9.69
C LYS A 24 -9.34 4.59 9.74
N VAL A 25 -9.07 5.70 10.42
CA VAL A 25 -7.70 6.12 10.77
C VAL A 25 -7.28 5.39 12.02
N ILE A 26 -6.16 4.66 11.96
CA ILE A 26 -5.60 3.91 13.08
C ILE A 26 -4.74 4.84 13.95
N GLY A 27 -3.94 5.71 13.32
CA GLY A 27 -3.07 6.65 14.03
C GLY A 27 -2.05 7.32 13.12
N LEU A 28 -1.18 8.14 13.71
CA LEU A 28 -0.04 8.78 13.03
C LEU A 28 1.25 8.11 13.49
N PHE A 29 2.08 7.68 12.55
CA PHE A 29 3.33 6.97 12.85
C PHE A 29 4.51 7.60 12.10
N ASP A 30 5.70 7.47 12.67
CA ASP A 30 6.95 7.79 11.98
C ASP A 30 7.29 6.66 11.01
N VAL A 31 7.46 7.02 9.74
CA VAL A 31 7.77 6.11 8.64
C VAL A 31 9.11 6.51 8.04
N ARG A 32 10.02 5.53 7.93
CA ARG A 32 11.31 5.72 7.27
C ARG A 32 11.14 5.44 5.79
N THR A 33 11.36 6.46 4.96
CA THR A 33 11.35 6.34 3.50
C THR A 33 12.77 6.53 2.95
N ALA A 34 12.97 6.27 1.66
CA ALA A 34 14.24 6.58 0.99
C ALA A 34 14.57 8.08 1.02
N ALA A 35 13.58 8.97 1.09
CA ALA A 35 13.74 10.42 1.17
C ALA A 35 13.92 10.93 2.62
N GLY A 36 13.97 10.03 3.61
CA GLY A 36 14.06 10.36 5.03
C GLY A 36 12.79 10.00 5.83
N PRO A 37 12.80 10.28 7.14
CA PRO A 37 11.65 10.03 8.00
C PRO A 37 10.54 11.04 7.74
N ILE A 38 9.30 10.56 7.70
CA ILE A 38 8.07 11.36 7.62
C ILE A 38 7.05 10.85 8.64
N ARG A 39 6.11 11.71 9.03
CA ARG A 39 5.01 11.31 9.91
C ARG A 39 3.74 11.15 9.08
N SER A 40 3.22 9.93 9.01
CA SER A 40 2.12 9.57 8.09
C SER A 40 0.97 8.87 8.80
N PRO A 41 -0.30 9.11 8.40
CA PRO A 41 -1.44 8.35 8.88
C PRO A 41 -1.38 6.90 8.42
N LEU A 42 -1.59 5.96 9.34
CA LEU A 42 -1.98 4.59 9.01
C LEU A 42 -3.50 4.50 9.00
N VAL A 43 -4.06 4.00 7.92
CA VAL A 43 -5.50 3.77 7.76
C VAL A 43 -5.78 2.30 7.51
N GLN A 44 -7.00 1.87 7.82
CA GLN A 44 -7.46 0.52 7.53
C GLN A 44 -8.28 0.54 6.23
N ILE A 45 -7.85 -0.26 5.25
CA ILE A 45 -8.63 -0.57 4.05
C ILE A 45 -9.35 -1.90 4.28
N ASP A 46 -10.69 -1.84 4.28
CA ASP A 46 -11.51 -3.01 4.62
C ASP A 46 -11.36 -4.14 3.59
N ASN A 47 -11.30 -3.79 2.31
CA ASN A 47 -11.13 -4.76 1.22
C ASN A 47 -10.24 -4.19 0.11
N MET A 48 -9.29 -5.00 -0.34
CA MET A 48 -8.49 -4.75 -1.53
C MET A 48 -8.50 -6.00 -2.39
N THR A 49 -8.63 -5.82 -3.70
CA THR A 49 -8.50 -6.91 -4.66
C THR A 49 -7.10 -6.84 -5.30
N LEU A 50 -6.41 -7.99 -5.35
CA LEU A 50 -5.15 -8.18 -6.04
C LEU A 50 -5.28 -9.39 -6.97
N GLY A 51 -5.50 -9.14 -8.26
CA GLY A 51 -5.87 -10.19 -9.21
C GLY A 51 -7.14 -10.93 -8.74
N PRO A 52 -7.14 -12.27 -8.62
CA PRO A 52 -8.29 -13.03 -8.12
C PRO A 52 -8.43 -12.99 -6.59
N TYR A 53 -7.45 -12.47 -5.87
CA TYR A 53 -7.40 -12.53 -4.41
C TYR A 53 -8.09 -11.31 -3.79
N ARG A 54 -8.91 -11.56 -2.76
CA ARG A 54 -9.46 -10.52 -1.90
C ARG A 54 -8.75 -10.55 -0.56
N LEU A 55 -8.10 -9.44 -0.23
CA LEU A 55 -7.43 -9.20 1.03
C LEU A 55 -8.31 -8.27 1.88
N SER A 56 -8.39 -8.52 3.17
CA SER A 56 -9.23 -7.74 4.08
C SER A 56 -8.43 -7.13 5.23
N ASN A 57 -8.94 -6.03 5.77
CA ASN A 57 -8.39 -5.35 6.95
C ASN A 57 -6.89 -5.00 6.82
N ILE A 58 -6.52 -4.38 5.70
CA ILE A 58 -5.12 -4.06 5.39
C ILE A 58 -4.76 -2.70 5.98
N GLY A 59 -3.70 -2.66 6.76
CA GLY A 59 -3.06 -1.41 7.17
C GLY A 59 -2.31 -0.79 5.99
N VAL A 60 -2.63 0.46 5.67
CA VAL A 60 -2.05 1.21 4.55
C VAL A 60 -1.64 2.59 5.03
N PHE A 61 -0.42 3.01 4.73
CA PHE A 61 0.01 4.39 5.01
C PHE A 61 -0.49 5.36 3.94
N VAL A 62 -0.91 6.54 4.37
CA VAL A 62 -1.22 7.65 3.47
C VAL A 62 0.01 8.54 3.35
N MET A 63 0.59 8.61 2.16
CA MET A 63 1.86 9.29 1.90
C MET A 63 1.67 10.55 1.06
N PRO A 64 2.53 11.56 1.24
CA PRO A 64 2.57 12.71 0.33
C PRO A 64 3.01 12.26 -1.07
N GLU A 65 2.53 12.95 -2.10
CA GLU A 65 2.78 12.63 -3.51
C GLU A 65 4.27 12.58 -3.84
N ALA A 66 5.06 13.46 -3.21
CA ALA A 66 6.52 13.49 -3.35
C ALA A 66 7.22 12.18 -2.93
N ALA A 67 6.61 11.39 -2.04
CA ALA A 67 7.12 10.10 -1.60
C ALA A 67 6.65 8.92 -2.46
N MET A 68 5.74 9.14 -3.41
CA MET A 68 5.05 8.09 -4.16
C MET A 68 5.56 7.87 -5.58
N GLN A 69 6.58 8.60 -6.05
CA GLN A 69 7.17 8.45 -7.39
C GLN A 69 6.12 8.40 -8.52
N GLN A 70 5.08 9.23 -8.44
CA GLN A 70 3.93 9.28 -9.36
C GLN A 70 2.99 8.06 -9.34
N ALA A 71 3.21 7.07 -8.48
CA ALA A 71 2.29 5.96 -8.28
C ALA A 71 1.13 6.37 -7.34
N ASP A 72 -0.08 5.88 -7.62
CA ASP A 72 -1.20 6.05 -6.69
C ASP A 72 -1.05 5.19 -5.42
N GLY A 73 -0.27 4.12 -5.52
CA GLY A 73 -0.05 3.17 -4.44
C GLY A 73 1.21 2.34 -4.61
N LEU A 74 1.64 1.76 -3.51
CA LEU A 74 2.82 0.90 -3.41
C LEU A 74 2.47 -0.32 -2.58
N LEU A 75 2.64 -1.52 -3.18
CA LEU A 75 2.48 -2.80 -2.48
C LEU A 75 3.73 -3.11 -1.66
N GLY A 76 3.58 -3.20 -0.34
CA GLY A 76 4.64 -3.56 0.58
C GLY A 76 4.56 -5.02 1.05
N MET A 77 5.52 -5.40 1.89
CA MET A 77 5.67 -6.75 2.38
C MET A 77 4.57 -7.20 3.34
N ASN A 78 3.78 -6.30 3.95
CA ASN A 78 2.58 -6.70 4.71
C ASN A 78 1.51 -7.37 3.84
N VAL A 79 1.50 -7.10 2.52
CA VAL A 79 0.65 -7.76 1.53
C VAL A 79 1.42 -8.86 0.80
N LEU A 80 2.58 -8.54 0.21
CA LEU A 80 3.30 -9.48 -0.67
C LEU A 80 3.72 -10.78 0.04
N LYS A 81 4.11 -10.72 1.32
CA LYS A 81 4.54 -11.90 2.08
C LYS A 81 3.41 -12.89 2.40
N GLN A 82 2.16 -12.53 2.13
CA GLN A 82 1.02 -13.42 2.28
C GLN A 82 0.93 -14.44 1.13
N PHE A 83 1.75 -14.26 0.10
CA PHE A 83 1.85 -15.14 -1.05
C PHE A 83 3.29 -15.64 -1.17
N HIS A 84 3.45 -16.82 -1.76
CA HIS A 84 4.67 -17.12 -2.49
C HIS A 84 4.60 -16.33 -3.81
N PHE A 85 5.28 -15.18 -3.85
CA PHE A 85 5.26 -14.26 -4.98
C PHE A 85 6.53 -14.34 -5.81
N GLN A 86 6.38 -14.14 -7.12
CA GLN A 86 7.48 -14.00 -8.05
C GLN A 86 7.26 -12.76 -8.92
N LEU A 87 8.34 -12.00 -9.13
CA LEU A 87 8.37 -10.89 -10.08
C LEU A 87 8.96 -11.40 -11.39
N ASP A 88 8.12 -11.62 -12.39
CA ASP A 88 8.56 -11.87 -13.76
C ASP A 88 8.77 -10.51 -14.45
N GLN A 89 10.02 -10.05 -14.42
CA GLN A 89 10.40 -8.77 -15.01
C GLN A 89 10.45 -8.82 -16.55
N THR A 90 10.56 -10.01 -17.13
CA THR A 90 10.56 -10.17 -18.59
C THR A 90 9.16 -9.95 -19.15
N ASN A 91 8.14 -10.50 -18.49
CA ASN A 91 6.74 -10.38 -18.89
C ASN A 91 5.99 -9.24 -18.18
N ALA A 92 6.64 -8.55 -17.24
CA ALA A 92 6.03 -7.54 -16.36
C ALA A 92 4.85 -8.09 -15.53
N GLU A 93 4.98 -9.31 -15.03
CA GLU A 93 3.95 -9.99 -14.26
C GLU A 93 4.34 -10.14 -12.78
N LEU A 94 3.33 -10.02 -11.92
CA LEU A 94 3.39 -10.43 -10.52
C LEU A 94 2.64 -11.75 -10.39
N LEU A 95 3.39 -12.85 -10.24
CA LEU A 95 2.85 -14.18 -10.03
C LEU A 95 2.62 -14.39 -8.54
N LEU A 96 1.44 -14.90 -8.17
CA LEU A 96 1.00 -15.04 -6.79
C LEU A 96 0.41 -16.44 -6.57
N THR A 97 1.03 -17.21 -5.69
CA THR A 97 0.46 -18.46 -5.17
C THR A 97 0.25 -18.37 -3.65
N PRO A 98 -0.90 -18.83 -3.12
CA PRO A 98 -1.17 -18.82 -1.68
C PRO A 98 -0.20 -19.69 -0.87
#